data_AF-A0A0G0LXF2-F1
#
_entry.id   AF-A0A0G0LXF2-F1
#
_cell.length_a   1.000
_cell.length_b   1.000
_cell.length_c   1.000
_cell.angle_alpha   90.00
_cell.angle_beta   90.00
_cell.angle_gamma   90.00
#
_symmetry.space_group_name_H-M   'P 1'
#
loop_
_entity.id
_entity.type
_entity.pdbx_description
1 polymer ?
#
loop_
_entity_poly.entity_id
_entity_poly.type
_entity_poly.pdbx_seq_one_letter_code
_entity_poly.pdbx_strand_id
1 'polypeptide(L)'
;MVTLSSINKEVGKIIKIAGVFIVFLLIAFTLIRLATIFIPKAPEKPQKAFGKLPQPDFLASQINDKFKFNIDTISGNLPNLPVIARVYKISNPAPNLLALKNFEDSAMNLGFKNRTKVSNIYYRWSSEEPVSRILTLNIQSG
;
A
#
# COMPACT_ATOMS: atom_id res chain seq x y z
N MET A 1 14.74 -58.81 -41.23
CA MET A 1 13.36 -58.73 -41.75
C MET A 1 12.43 -58.45 -40.58
N VAL A 2 11.64 -57.39 -40.67
CA VAL A 2 10.65 -57.04 -39.65
C VAL A 2 9.43 -57.93 -39.89
N THR A 3 9.00 -58.68 -38.87
CA THR A 3 7.83 -59.57 -38.96
C THR A 3 6.67 -58.99 -38.16
N LEU A 4 5.44 -59.23 -38.60
CA LEU A 4 4.24 -58.65 -37.97
C LEU A 4 4.09 -59.02 -36.48
N SER A 5 4.64 -60.17 -36.08
CA SER A 5 4.60 -60.66 -34.69
C SER A 5 5.55 -59.92 -33.75
N SER A 6 6.72 -59.45 -34.21
CA SER A 6 7.65 -58.69 -33.39
C SER A 6 7.12 -57.29 -33.09
N ILE A 7 6.49 -56.65 -34.08
CA ILE A 7 5.87 -55.32 -33.94
C ILE A 7 4.73 -55.37 -32.90
N ASN A 8 3.81 -56.34 -32.98
CA ASN A 8 2.71 -56.44 -32.03
C ASN A 8 3.18 -56.63 -30.57
N LYS A 9 4.27 -57.38 -30.38
CA LYS A 9 4.89 -57.59 -29.06
C LYS A 9 5.54 -56.31 -28.53
N GLU A 10 6.20 -55.54 -29.38
CA GLU A 10 6.80 -54.25 -29.02
C GLU A 10 5.72 -53.19 -28.72
N VAL A 11 4.69 -53.09 -29.56
CA VAL A 11 3.55 -52.18 -29.35
C VAL A 11 2.83 -52.50 -28.03
N GLY A 12 2.58 -53.79 -27.74
CA GLY A 12 1.97 -54.18 -26.46
C GLY A 12 2.82 -53.81 -25.24
N LYS A 13 4.15 -53.84 -25.37
CA LYS A 13 5.08 -53.40 -24.30
C LYS A 13 5.03 -51.89 -24.12
N ILE A 14 4.99 -51.13 -25.21
CA ILE A 14 4.86 -49.67 -25.19
C ILE A 14 3.54 -49.24 -24.54
N ILE A 15 2.42 -49.89 -24.89
CA ILE A 15 1.11 -49.57 -24.31
C ILE A 15 1.09 -49.78 -22.80
N LYS A 16 1.70 -50.87 -22.30
CA LYS A 16 1.78 -51.11 -20.85
C LYS A 16 2.60 -50.04 -20.13
N ILE A 17 3.75 -49.65 -20.70
CA ILE A 17 4.60 -48.60 -20.14
C ILE A 17 3.87 -47.25 -20.17
N ALA A 18 3.20 -46.93 -21.27
CA ALA A 18 2.39 -45.72 -21.40
C ALA A 18 1.25 -45.68 -20.37
N GLY A 19 0.56 -46.81 -20.14
CA GLY A 19 -0.49 -46.93 -19.14
C GLY A 19 0.02 -46.66 -17.72
N VAL A 20 1.15 -47.26 -17.34
CA VAL A 20 1.80 -47.02 -16.04
C VAL A 20 2.23 -45.55 -15.90
N PHE A 21 2.77 -44.97 -16.97
CA PHE A 21 3.18 -43.57 -16.99
C PHE A 21 1.99 -42.61 -16.79
N ILE A 22 0.84 -42.88 -17.41
CA ILE A 22 -0.39 -42.10 -17.23
C ILE A 22 -0.89 -42.18 -15.79
N VAL A 23 -0.90 -43.38 -15.20
CA VAL A 23 -1.32 -43.57 -13.80
C VAL A 23 -0.38 -42.82 -12.85
N PHE A 24 0.93 -42.88 -13.10
CA PHE A 24 1.93 -42.13 -12.34
C PHE A 24 1.69 -40.61 -12.42
N LEU A 25 1.42 -40.08 -13.61
CA LEU A 25 1.09 -38.66 -13.81
C LEU A 25 -0.16 -38.24 -13.03
N LEU A 26 -1.21 -39.06 -13.02
CA LEU A 26 -2.44 -38.78 -12.26
C LEU A 26 -2.20 -38.76 -10.75
N ILE A 27 -1.36 -39.67 -10.24
CA ILE A 27 -0.98 -39.70 -8.82
C ILE A 27 -0.14 -38.48 -8.47
N ALA A 28 0.85 -38.12 -9.29
CA ALA A 28 1.67 -36.93 -9.07
C ALA A 28 0.82 -35.64 -9.06
N PHE A 29 -0.12 -35.51 -9.99
CA PHE A 29 -1.00 -34.35 -10.06
C PHE A 29 -1.92 -34.21 -8.85
N THR A 30 -2.49 -35.32 -8.37
CA THR A 30 -3.34 -35.33 -7.18
C THR A 30 -2.54 -35.02 -5.91
N LEU A 31 -1.32 -35.52 -5.77
CA LEU A 31 -0.42 -35.19 -4.66
C LEU A 31 -0.04 -33.70 -4.64
N ILE A 32 0.26 -33.11 -5.79
CA ILE A 32 0.56 -31.67 -5.88
C ILE A 32 -0.65 -30.83 -5.44
N ARG A 33 -1.86 -31.19 -5.89
CA ARG A 33 -3.09 -30.49 -5.47
C ARG A 33 -3.34 -30.62 -3.97
N LEU A 34 -3.16 -31.81 -3.39
CA LEU A 34 -3.29 -32.00 -1.95
C LEU A 34 -2.25 -31.18 -1.17
N ALA A 35 -1.00 -31.17 -1.63
CA ALA A 35 0.06 -30.40 -0.99
C ALA A 35 -0.26 -28.90 -0.92
N THR A 36 -0.92 -28.33 -1.94
CA THR A 36 -1.34 -26.93 -1.92
C THR A 36 -2.48 -26.61 -0.94
N ILE A 37 -3.22 -27.63 -0.48
CA ILE A 37 -4.27 -27.46 0.55
C ILE A 37 -3.63 -27.42 1.95
N PHE A 38 -2.61 -28.25 2.19
CA PHE A 38 -1.96 -28.36 3.50
C PHE A 38 -0.86 -27.31 3.72
N ILE A 39 -0.25 -26.79 2.66
CA ILE A 39 0.78 -25.75 2.76
C ILE A 39 0.10 -24.39 2.54
N PRO A 40 -0.08 -23.56 3.59
CA PRO A 40 -0.65 -22.24 3.41
C PRO A 40 0.22 -21.42 2.44
N LYS A 41 -0.45 -20.66 1.56
CA LYS A 41 0.23 -19.77 0.61
C LYS A 41 1.15 -18.83 1.40
N ALA A 42 2.42 -18.76 1.00
CA ALA A 42 3.38 -17.86 1.63
C ALA A 42 2.83 -16.43 1.65
N PRO A 43 3.03 -15.68 2.75
CA PRO A 43 2.55 -14.31 2.83
C PRO A 43 3.15 -13.47 1.71
N GLU A 44 2.37 -12.50 1.22
CA GLU A 44 2.82 -11.58 0.18
C GLU A 44 4.10 -10.88 0.64
N LYS A 45 5.13 -10.88 -0.21
CA LYS A 45 6.36 -10.14 0.11
C LYS A 45 6.06 -8.64 0.04
N PRO A 46 6.56 -7.83 0.99
CA PRO A 46 6.40 -6.38 0.91
C PRO A 46 7.09 -5.87 -0.37
N GLN A 47 6.34 -5.16 -1.22
CA GLN A 47 6.93 -4.47 -2.35
C GLN A 47 7.77 -3.31 -1.81
N LYS A 48 9.07 -3.30 -2.13
CA LYS A 48 10.00 -2.21 -1.78
C LYS A 48 9.76 -0.98 -2.66
N ALA A 49 8.52 -0.49 -2.70
CA ALA A 49 8.20 0.71 -3.49
C ALA A 49 8.78 1.98 -2.85
N PHE A 50 8.87 2.00 -1.52
CA PHE A 50 9.42 3.11 -0.75
C PHE A 50 10.66 2.60 -0.02
N GLY A 51 11.74 3.37 -0.05
CA GLY A 51 13.00 3.04 0.64
C GLY A 51 12.83 2.93 2.16
N LYS A 52 13.93 2.82 2.90
CA LYS A 52 13.86 2.88 4.36
C LYS A 52 13.35 4.27 4.78
N LEU A 53 12.32 4.30 5.62
CA LEU A 53 11.91 5.54 6.29
C LEU A 53 13.12 6.09 7.06
N PRO A 54 13.41 7.40 6.94
CA PRO A 54 14.44 8.01 7.78
C PRO A 54 14.09 7.80 9.24
N GLN A 55 15.11 7.59 10.08
CA GLN A 55 14.89 7.42 11.49
C GLN A 55 14.30 8.71 12.07
N PRO A 56 13.16 8.67 12.77
CA PRO A 56 12.63 9.84 13.44
C PRO A 56 13.64 10.31 14.50
N ASP A 57 13.93 11.61 14.50
CA ASP A 57 14.74 12.24 15.54
C ASP A 57 13.83 12.56 16.73
N PHE A 58 13.74 11.62 17.68
CA PHE A 58 13.04 11.85 18.92
C PHE A 58 13.97 12.64 19.85
N LEU A 59 13.65 13.92 20.07
CA LEU A 59 14.34 14.73 21.06
C LEU A 59 14.32 14.01 22.42
N ALA A 60 15.46 13.99 23.11
CA ALA A 60 15.52 13.48 24.47
C ALA A 60 14.54 14.27 25.34
N SER A 61 13.66 13.56 26.05
CA SER A 61 12.74 14.20 26.98
C SER A 61 13.54 14.98 28.01
N GLN A 62 13.32 16.30 28.07
CA GLN A 62 13.89 17.16 29.11
C GLN A 62 13.25 16.90 30.48
N ILE A 63 12.15 16.15 30.50
CA ILE A 63 11.36 15.84 31.69
C ILE A 63 11.62 14.38 32.04
N ASN A 64 12.22 14.17 33.22
CA ASN A 64 12.50 12.85 33.80
C ASN A 64 11.41 12.42 34.79
N ASP A 65 10.16 12.73 34.46
CA ASP A 65 9.00 12.36 35.28
C ASP A 65 8.41 11.03 34.83
N LYS A 66 7.87 10.28 35.79
CA LYS A 66 7.21 9.00 35.54
C LYS A 66 5.80 9.25 34.99
N PHE A 67 5.67 9.33 33.68
CA PHE A 67 4.36 9.39 33.01
C PHE A 67 3.67 8.02 33.05
N LYS A 68 2.38 8.01 33.42
CA LYS A 68 1.49 6.86 33.22
C LYS A 68 0.73 7.08 31.93
N PHE A 69 0.97 6.24 30.93
CA PHE A 69 0.22 6.24 29.68
C PHE A 69 -0.93 5.23 29.79
N ASN A 70 -2.12 5.62 29.34
CA ASN A 70 -3.26 4.72 29.19
C ASN A 70 -3.71 4.70 27.72
N ILE A 71 -4.13 3.54 27.24
CA ILE A 71 -4.64 3.38 25.88
C ILE A 71 -6.16 3.55 25.94
N ASP A 72 -6.66 4.61 25.32
CA ASP A 72 -8.10 4.89 25.25
C ASP A 72 -8.68 4.27 23.96
N THR A 73 -8.92 2.96 24.00
CA THR A 73 -9.67 2.25 22.95
C THR A 73 -10.88 1.57 23.56
N ILE A 74 -11.95 1.39 22.77
CA ILE A 74 -13.21 0.76 23.21
C ILE A 74 -12.96 -0.64 23.82
N SER A 75 -11.97 -1.36 23.31
CA SER A 75 -11.59 -2.69 23.77
C SER A 75 -10.47 -2.71 24.81
N GLY A 76 -9.88 -1.56 25.16
CA GLY A 76 -8.70 -1.44 26.03
C GLY A 76 -7.42 -2.04 25.44
N ASN A 77 -7.45 -2.50 24.19
CA ASN A 77 -6.34 -3.15 23.51
C ASN A 77 -5.93 -2.39 22.25
N LEU A 78 -4.67 -2.57 21.82
CA LEU A 78 -4.23 -2.13 20.51
C LEU A 78 -4.99 -2.92 19.43
N PRO A 79 -5.39 -2.26 18.32
CA PRO A 79 -5.96 -2.96 17.18
C PRO A 79 -4.94 -3.95 16.60
N ASN A 80 -5.43 -5.03 16.00
CA ASN A 80 -4.56 -5.96 15.29
C ASN A 80 -3.99 -5.28 14.04
N LEU A 81 -2.70 -4.94 14.09
CA LEU A 81 -2.01 -4.27 12.99
C LEU A 81 -1.47 -5.29 11.99
N PRO A 82 -1.72 -5.12 10.69
CA PRO A 82 -1.16 -6.01 9.68
C PRO A 82 0.37 -5.84 9.60
N VAL A 83 1.07 -6.94 9.31
CA VAL A 83 2.53 -6.94 9.09
C VAL A 83 2.94 -6.09 7.89
N ILE A 84 2.00 -5.88 6.95
CA ILE A 84 2.22 -5.11 5.72
C ILE A 84 1.14 -4.05 5.61
N ALA A 85 1.56 -2.80 5.42
CA ALA A 85 0.69 -1.68 5.10
C ALA A 85 0.75 -1.34 3.61
N ARG A 86 -0.40 -1.00 3.02
CA ARG A 86 -0.44 -0.45 1.66
C ARG A 86 -0.04 1.02 1.70
N VAL A 87 0.96 1.38 0.92
CA VAL A 87 1.39 2.78 0.77
C VAL A 87 0.94 3.28 -0.59
N TYR A 88 0.27 4.43 -0.61
CA TYR A 88 -0.18 5.09 -1.83
C TYR A 88 0.67 6.33 -2.08
N LYS A 89 1.01 6.58 -3.35
CA LYS A 89 1.68 7.82 -3.74
C LYS A 89 0.69 8.97 -3.60
N ILE A 90 1.03 9.95 -2.76
CA ILE A 90 0.34 11.23 -2.73
C ILE A 90 0.95 12.08 -3.84
N SER A 91 0.13 12.49 -4.82
CA SER A 91 0.56 13.44 -5.85
C SER A 91 0.50 14.84 -5.29
N ASN A 92 1.56 15.63 -5.49
CA ASN A 92 1.51 17.05 -5.19
C ASN A 92 0.53 17.73 -6.17
N PRO A 93 -0.25 18.72 -5.71
CA PRO A 93 -1.10 19.51 -6.61
C PRO A 93 -0.25 20.15 -7.71
N ALA A 94 -0.70 20.07 -8.95
CA ALA A 94 -0.05 20.69 -10.09
C ALA A 94 -0.56 22.13 -10.25
N PRO A 95 0.31 23.09 -10.64
CA PRO A 95 -0.08 24.49 -10.74
C PRO A 95 -1.29 24.66 -11.68
N ASN A 96 -2.37 25.21 -11.14
CA ASN A 96 -3.62 25.44 -11.85
C ASN A 96 -3.89 26.94 -12.02
N LEU A 97 -4.40 27.34 -13.19
CA LEU A 97 -4.86 28.72 -13.45
C LEU A 97 -5.98 29.14 -12.47
N LEU A 98 -6.73 28.18 -11.95
CA LEU A 98 -7.81 28.38 -10.98
C LEU A 98 -7.37 28.24 -9.52
N ALA A 99 -6.09 27.97 -9.25
CA ALA A 99 -5.59 27.74 -7.89
C ALA A 99 -5.91 28.92 -6.96
N LEU A 100 -5.74 30.16 -7.43
CA LEU A 100 -6.06 31.35 -6.64
C LEU A 100 -7.54 31.40 -6.24
N LYS A 101 -8.45 31.08 -7.17
CA LYS A 101 -9.90 31.06 -6.91
C LYS A 101 -10.27 29.95 -5.93
N ASN A 102 -9.71 28.76 -6.10
CA ASN A 102 -9.96 27.62 -5.19
C ASN A 102 -9.48 27.92 -3.76
N PHE A 103 -8.32 28.56 -3.63
CA PHE A 103 -7.80 29.00 -2.33
C PHE A 103 -8.62 30.12 -1.73
N GLU A 104 -9.14 31.05 -2.54
CA GLU A 104 -10.06 32.10 -2.10
C GLU A 104 -11.37 31.50 -1.57
N ASP A 105 -11.99 30.59 -2.32
CA ASP A 105 -13.23 29.92 -1.91
C ASP A 105 -13.00 29.12 -0.60
N SER A 106 -11.85 28.44 -0.47
CA SER A 106 -11.48 27.72 0.75
C SER A 106 -11.20 28.66 1.94
N ALA A 107 -10.48 29.76 1.71
CA ALA A 107 -10.17 30.74 2.75
C ALA A 107 -11.44 31.44 3.25
N MET A 108 -12.37 31.77 2.34
CA MET A 108 -13.68 32.33 2.68
C MET A 108 -14.52 31.35 3.51
N ASN A 109 -14.55 30.06 3.13
CA ASN A 109 -15.23 29.02 3.92
C ASN A 109 -14.66 28.85 5.32
N LEU A 110 -13.37 29.16 5.52
CA LEU A 110 -12.69 29.14 6.82
C LEU A 110 -12.83 30.46 7.60
N GLY A 111 -13.57 31.44 7.07
CA GLY A 111 -13.82 32.73 7.70
C GLY A 111 -12.72 33.77 7.50
N PHE A 112 -11.81 33.58 6.55
CA PHE A 112 -10.86 34.61 6.13
C PHE A 112 -11.48 35.49 5.05
N LYS A 113 -11.55 36.81 5.31
CA LYS A 113 -12.29 37.75 4.45
C LYS A 113 -11.36 38.64 3.62
N ASN A 114 -10.23 39.05 4.19
CA ASN A 114 -9.37 40.06 3.59
C ASN A 114 -8.19 39.41 2.87
N ARG A 115 -8.08 39.61 1.54
CA ARG A 115 -6.98 39.10 0.72
C ARG A 115 -5.96 40.20 0.38
N THR A 116 -4.68 39.88 0.52
CA THR A 116 -3.56 40.75 0.12
C THR A 116 -2.56 39.96 -0.71
N LYS A 117 -2.16 40.51 -1.87
CA LYS A 117 -1.09 39.93 -2.69
C LYS A 117 0.27 40.27 -2.07
N VAL A 118 1.05 39.25 -1.70
CA VAL A 118 2.40 39.42 -1.12
C VAL A 118 3.46 39.33 -2.23
N SER A 119 3.28 38.39 -3.17
CA SER A 119 4.12 38.26 -4.36
C SER A 119 3.31 37.66 -5.52
N ASN A 120 3.96 37.36 -6.66
CA ASN A 120 3.29 36.69 -7.78
C ASN A 120 2.86 35.26 -7.46
N ILE A 121 3.45 34.62 -6.45
CA ILE A 121 3.13 33.24 -6.05
C ILE A 121 2.54 33.15 -4.64
N TYR A 122 2.72 34.18 -3.81
CA TYR A 122 2.22 34.20 -2.43
C TYR A 122 1.07 35.16 -2.24
N TYR A 123 -0.01 34.63 -1.69
CA TYR A 123 -1.19 35.39 -1.29
C TYR A 123 -1.44 35.21 0.20
N ARG A 124 -1.89 36.28 0.85
CA ARG A 124 -2.19 36.32 2.27
C ARG A 124 -3.67 36.59 2.47
N TRP A 125 -4.28 35.86 3.38
CA TRP A 125 -5.63 36.14 3.87
C TRP A 125 -5.60 36.42 5.37
N SER A 126 -6.40 37.38 5.82
CA SER A 126 -6.57 37.69 7.23
C SER A 126 -8.04 37.60 7.68
N SER A 127 -8.21 37.27 8.96
CA SER A 127 -9.47 37.27 9.68
C SER A 127 -9.25 37.92 11.03
N GLU A 128 -10.15 38.79 11.46
CA GLU A 128 -10.06 39.51 12.74
C GLU A 128 -11.02 38.95 13.80
N GLU A 129 -11.95 38.07 13.40
CA GLU A 129 -12.95 37.47 14.29
C GLU A 129 -12.93 35.93 14.18
N PRO A 130 -12.97 35.19 15.29
CA PRO A 130 -12.92 35.63 16.70
C PRO A 130 -11.50 35.92 17.22
N VAL A 131 -10.45 35.61 16.44
CA VAL A 131 -9.04 35.85 16.77
C VAL A 131 -8.33 36.29 15.49
N SER A 132 -7.43 37.26 15.60
CA SER A 132 -6.57 37.70 14.50
C SER A 132 -5.73 36.53 13.99
N ARG A 133 -6.01 36.08 12.77
CA ARG A 133 -5.35 34.94 12.12
C ARG A 133 -4.93 35.32 10.71
N ILE A 134 -3.75 34.83 10.31
CA ILE A 134 -3.15 35.08 9.00
C ILE A 134 -2.87 33.74 8.32
N LEU A 135 -3.34 33.60 7.10
CA LEU A 135 -3.09 32.45 6.23
C LEU A 135 -2.26 32.91 5.04
N THR A 136 -1.08 32.32 4.82
CA THR A 136 -0.24 32.60 3.64
C THR A 136 -0.13 31.34 2.81
N LEU A 137 -0.54 31.39 1.54
CA LEU A 137 -0.55 30.25 0.63
C LEU A 137 0.28 30.52 -0.61
N ASN A 138 0.88 29.45 -1.13
CA ASN A 138 1.54 29.43 -2.43
C ASN A 138 0.54 28.94 -3.50
N ILE A 139 0.28 29.76 -4.53
CA ILE A 139 -0.67 29.42 -5.60
C ILE A 139 -0.13 28.38 -6.60
N GLN A 140 1.17 28.06 -6.57
CA GLN A 140 1.75 27.01 -7.41
C GLN A 140 1.59 25.60 -6.83
N SER A 141 1.21 25.49 -5.55
CA SER A 141 1.02 24.22 -4.85
C SER A 141 -0.45 23.85 -4.68
N GLY A 142 -1.34 24.39 -5.51
CA GLY A 142 -2.80 24.20 -5.44
C GLY A 142 -3.40 23.61 -6.69
#